data_AF-A0A3G2D5C2-F1
#
_entry.id   AF-A0A3G2D5C2-F1
#
_cell.length_a   1.000
_cell.length_b   1.000
_cell.length_c   1.000
_cell.angle_alpha   90.00
_cell.angle_beta   90.00
_cell.angle_gamma   90.00
#
_symmetry.space_group_name_H-M   'P 1'
#
loop_
_entity.id
_entity.type
_entity.pdbx_description
1 polymer ?
#
loop_
_entity_poly.entity_id
_entity_poly.type
_entity_poly.pdbx_seq_one_letter_code
_entity_poly.pdbx_strand_id
1 'polypeptide(L)'
;MTARFSLFSSLIAVALLGLPVVVQAASFKELSGQGYKVGALSSNKAGIRGWNLSKGSDRYFCEMRATMAYSGKNGMVSFTSAGRMISLDRNTVEKRLGGSLDLPKYEDLKAGRLRADDVGSCRKVT
;
A
#
# COMPACT_ATOMS: atom_id res chain seq x y z
N MET A 1 6.72 -11.37 -76.21
CA MET A 1 7.47 -10.59 -75.19
C MET A 1 6.77 -10.76 -73.85
N THR A 2 7.49 -11.29 -72.89
CA THR A 2 7.08 -11.64 -71.53
C THR A 2 7.18 -10.41 -70.63
N ALA A 3 6.13 -10.08 -69.86
CA ALA A 3 6.20 -9.15 -68.74
C ALA A 3 5.40 -9.78 -67.59
N ARG A 4 6.06 -10.64 -66.80
CA ARG A 4 6.71 -10.35 -65.51
C ARG A 4 5.68 -10.04 -64.40
N PHE A 5 5.44 -11.09 -63.61
CA PHE A 5 4.82 -11.05 -62.29
C PHE A 5 5.44 -9.96 -61.42
N SER A 6 4.63 -9.01 -60.95
CA SER A 6 4.97 -8.18 -59.80
C SER A 6 4.15 -8.66 -58.60
N LEU A 7 4.71 -9.64 -57.91
CA LEU A 7 4.33 -10.02 -56.55
C LEU A 7 4.85 -8.93 -55.61
N PHE A 8 4.01 -7.94 -55.32
CA PHE A 8 4.22 -7.06 -54.16
C PHE A 8 2.97 -7.09 -53.30
N SER A 9 2.68 -8.27 -52.75
CA SER A 9 1.71 -8.44 -51.67
C SER A 9 2.41 -8.08 -50.37
N SER A 10 2.16 -6.86 -49.89
CA SER A 10 2.71 -6.30 -48.67
C SER A 10 2.36 -7.17 -47.46
N LEU A 11 3.33 -7.93 -46.94
CA LEU A 11 3.27 -8.57 -45.64
C LEU A 11 3.23 -7.49 -44.55
N ILE A 12 2.05 -7.18 -44.04
CA ILE A 12 1.88 -6.40 -42.81
C ILE A 12 2.28 -7.31 -41.65
N ALA A 13 3.53 -7.19 -41.21
CA ALA A 13 3.99 -7.80 -39.97
C ALA A 13 3.40 -7.00 -38.79
N VAL A 14 2.42 -7.59 -38.10
CA VAL A 14 1.89 -7.02 -36.85
C VAL A 14 2.89 -7.30 -35.73
N ALA A 15 3.82 -6.35 -35.52
CA ALA A 15 4.71 -6.36 -34.36
C ALA A 15 3.97 -5.82 -33.12
N LEU A 16 3.19 -6.68 -32.45
CA LEU A 16 2.70 -6.43 -31.09
C LEU A 16 3.83 -6.73 -30.08
N LEU A 17 4.91 -5.96 -30.12
CA LEU A 17 6.00 -6.08 -29.15
C LEU A 17 5.63 -5.30 -27.88
N GLY A 18 5.21 -6.04 -26.84
CA GLY A 18 5.51 -5.78 -25.44
C GLY A 18 5.29 -4.36 -24.93
N LEU A 19 4.04 -3.90 -24.88
CA LEU A 19 3.72 -2.75 -24.02
C LEU A 19 4.05 -3.14 -22.57
N PRO A 20 4.83 -2.33 -21.83
CA PRO A 20 5.05 -2.59 -20.42
C PRO A 20 3.67 -2.53 -19.76
N VAL A 21 3.21 -3.66 -19.24
CA VAL A 21 2.06 -3.67 -18.34
C VAL A 21 2.51 -2.84 -17.14
N VAL A 22 2.07 -1.59 -17.09
CA VAL A 22 2.27 -0.72 -15.95
C VAL A 22 1.51 -1.41 -14.82
N VAL A 23 2.22 -2.15 -13.97
CA VAL A 23 1.66 -2.67 -12.72
C VAL A 23 1.43 -1.46 -11.84
N GLN A 24 0.30 -0.79 -12.05
CA GLN A 24 -0.10 0.36 -11.27
C GLN A 24 -0.32 -0.11 -9.84
N ALA A 25 0.45 0.45 -8.90
CA ALA A 25 0.27 0.17 -7.49
C ALA A 25 -1.16 0.57 -7.11
N ALA A 26 -1.99 -0.41 -6.77
CA ALA A 26 -3.38 -0.16 -6.38
C ALA A 26 -3.41 0.66 -5.09
N SER A 27 -4.38 1.56 -4.96
CA SER A 27 -4.59 2.28 -3.70
C SER A 27 -5.32 1.40 -2.69
N PHE A 28 -5.10 1.64 -1.39
CA PHE A 28 -5.86 0.95 -0.34
C PHE A 28 -7.37 1.13 -0.52
N LYS A 29 -7.82 2.36 -0.79
CA LYS A 29 -9.24 2.68 -0.99
C LYS A 29 -9.87 1.83 -2.10
N GLU A 30 -9.15 1.67 -3.21
CA GLU A 30 -9.59 0.86 -4.34
C GLU A 30 -9.66 -0.62 -3.97
N LEU A 31 -8.61 -1.18 -3.36
CA LEU A 31 -8.58 -2.58 -2.93
C LEU A 31 -9.69 -2.88 -1.89
N SER A 32 -9.89 -2.00 -0.92
CA SER A 32 -10.98 -2.12 0.06
C SER A 32 -12.36 -2.05 -0.61
N GLY A 33 -12.55 -1.13 -1.57
CA GLY A 33 -13.79 -1.03 -2.35
C GLY A 33 -14.08 -2.28 -3.19
N GLN A 34 -13.03 -2.99 -3.61
CA GLN A 34 -13.16 -4.28 -4.31
C GLN A 34 -13.39 -5.48 -3.36
N GLY A 35 -13.46 -5.26 -2.04
CA GLY A 35 -13.74 -6.30 -1.06
C GLY A 35 -12.52 -7.13 -0.63
N TYR A 36 -11.30 -6.61 -0.79
CA TYR A 36 -10.12 -7.24 -0.19
C TYR A 36 -10.21 -7.21 1.33
N LYS A 37 -9.92 -8.36 1.96
CA LYS A 37 -9.87 -8.49 3.42
C LYS A 37 -8.52 -8.00 3.94
N VAL A 38 -8.55 -7.13 4.94
CA VAL A 38 -7.36 -6.60 5.61
C VAL A 38 -6.95 -7.54 6.73
N GLY A 39 -5.68 -7.97 6.76
CA GLY A 39 -5.10 -8.74 7.86
C GLY A 39 -4.63 -7.86 9.02
N ALA A 40 -4.09 -8.50 10.07
CA ALA A 40 -3.45 -7.79 11.17
C ALA A 40 -2.15 -7.09 10.73
N LEU A 41 -1.74 -6.07 11.49
CA LEU A 41 -0.46 -5.40 11.29
C LEU A 41 0.68 -6.41 11.39
N SER A 42 1.59 -6.38 10.42
CA SER A 42 2.72 -7.30 10.32
C SER A 42 3.94 -6.57 9.74
N SER A 43 5.09 -7.25 9.72
CA SER A 43 6.26 -6.79 8.97
C SER A 43 6.49 -7.69 7.76
N ASN A 44 6.87 -7.10 6.63
CA ASN A 44 7.36 -7.89 5.49
C ASN A 44 8.80 -8.37 5.73
N LYS A 45 9.37 -9.11 4.77
CA LYS A 45 10.75 -9.63 4.84
C LYS A 45 11.82 -8.55 5.00
N ALA A 46 11.54 -7.31 4.58
CA ALA A 46 12.43 -6.16 4.74
C ALA A 46 12.23 -5.42 6.08
N GLY A 47 11.35 -5.91 6.97
CA GLY A 47 11.06 -5.29 8.26
C GLY A 47 10.05 -4.13 8.21
N ILE A 48 9.62 -3.71 7.00
CA ILE A 48 8.64 -2.64 6.82
C ILE A 48 7.29 -3.11 7.38
N ARG A 49 6.67 -2.29 8.23
CA ARG A 49 5.35 -2.59 8.78
C ARG A 49 4.24 -2.29 7.78
N GLY A 50 3.19 -3.09 7.82
CA GLY A 50 2.02 -2.91 6.96
C GLY A 50 1.03 -4.05 7.09
N TRP A 51 0.10 -4.10 6.14
CA TRP A 51 -1.01 -5.05 6.15
C TRP A 51 -1.05 -5.85 4.87
N ASN A 52 -1.32 -7.14 5.01
CA ASN A 52 -1.65 -7.98 3.88
C ASN A 52 -3.16 -7.84 3.58
N LEU A 53 -3.47 -7.42 2.36
CA LEU A 53 -4.82 -7.43 1.80
C LEU A 53 -4.98 -8.68 0.94
N SER A 54 -6.09 -9.38 1.07
CA SER A 54 -6.31 -10.64 0.36
C SER A 54 -7.71 -10.76 -0.22
N LYS A 55 -7.80 -11.32 -1.43
CA LYS A 55 -9.06 -11.69 -2.09
C LYS A 55 -8.82 -12.92 -2.97
N GLY A 56 -9.36 -14.08 -2.56
CA GLY A 56 -9.05 -15.35 -3.21
C GLY A 56 -7.55 -15.63 -3.14
N SER A 57 -6.92 -15.88 -4.31
CA SER A 57 -5.48 -16.07 -4.43
C SER A 57 -4.67 -14.76 -4.47
N ASP A 58 -5.31 -13.63 -4.74
CA ASP A 58 -4.61 -12.35 -4.85
C ASP A 58 -4.24 -11.80 -3.48
N ARG A 59 -2.99 -11.33 -3.37
CA ARG A 59 -2.45 -10.68 -2.17
C ARG A 59 -1.74 -9.39 -2.50
N TYR A 60 -1.92 -8.41 -1.64
CA TYR A 60 -1.19 -7.14 -1.67
C TYR A 60 -0.61 -6.89 -0.29
N PHE A 61 0.58 -6.30 -0.24
CA PHE A 61 1.15 -5.74 0.97
C PHE A 61 1.05 -4.22 0.90
N CYS A 62 0.30 -3.63 1.82
CA CYS A 62 0.13 -2.19 1.94
C CYS A 62 1.00 -1.67 3.08
N GLU A 63 1.94 -0.78 2.75
CA GLU A 63 2.89 -0.22 3.72
C GLU A 63 2.17 0.70 4.71
N MET A 64 2.59 0.69 5.97
CA MET A 64 2.11 1.63 6.98
C MET A 64 2.65 3.03 6.68
N ARG A 65 1.75 4.01 6.56
CA ARG A 65 2.11 5.44 6.43
C ARG A 65 1.99 6.18 7.76
N ALA A 66 1.14 5.72 8.67
CA ALA A 66 0.99 6.33 10.00
C ALA A 66 2.34 6.42 10.74
N THR A 67 2.70 7.63 11.15
CA THR A 67 3.95 7.92 11.89
C THR A 67 3.73 7.96 13.39
N MET A 68 2.49 8.17 13.84
CA MET A 68 2.09 8.16 15.24
C MET A 68 0.70 7.55 15.41
N ALA A 69 0.40 7.05 16.60
CA ALA A 69 -0.93 6.57 16.96
C ALA A 69 -1.20 6.78 18.46
N TYR A 70 -2.46 6.97 18.83
CA TYR A 70 -2.88 6.94 20.23
C TYR A 70 -2.84 5.51 20.79
N SER A 71 -2.30 5.35 22.00
CA SER A 71 -2.16 4.06 22.68
C SER A 71 -2.75 4.14 24.09
N GLY A 72 -3.91 3.51 24.28
CA GLY A 72 -4.65 3.60 25.53
C GLY A 72 -5.12 5.03 25.86
N LYS A 73 -5.26 5.33 27.15
CA LYS A 73 -5.81 6.62 27.62
C LYS A 73 -4.79 7.76 27.54
N ASN A 74 -3.57 7.52 28.03
CA ASN A 74 -2.54 8.54 28.21
C ASN A 74 -1.32 8.33 27.30
N GLY A 75 -1.30 7.27 26.51
CA GLY A 75 -0.15 6.91 25.70
C GLY A 75 -0.30 7.35 24.25
N MET A 76 0.85 7.55 23.64
CA MET A 76 1.03 7.62 22.19
C MET A 76 2.20 6.71 21.82
N VAL A 77 2.21 6.26 20.57
CA VAL A 77 3.38 5.59 19.98
C VAL A 77 3.79 6.35 18.73
N SER A 78 5.09 6.53 18.55
CA SER A 78 5.69 6.97 17.30
C SER A 78 6.39 5.80 16.62
N PHE A 79 6.33 5.75 15.29
CA PHE A 79 6.95 4.73 14.48
C PHE A 79 8.14 5.31 13.74
N THR A 80 9.32 4.69 13.88
CA THR A 80 10.48 5.04 13.07
C THR A 80 10.36 4.46 11.66
N SER A 81 11.14 4.98 10.71
CA SER A 81 11.23 4.43 9.35
C SER A 81 11.69 2.97 9.31
N ALA A 82 12.52 2.55 10.27
CA ALA A 82 12.93 1.16 10.46
C ALA A 82 11.85 0.30 11.13
N GLY A 83 10.65 0.84 11.35
CA GLY A 83 9.57 0.13 12.03
C GLY A 83 9.92 -0.19 13.47
N ARG A 84 10.53 0.74 14.24
CA ARG A 84 10.60 0.65 15.70
C ARG A 84 9.48 1.47 16.32
N MET A 85 9.00 1.05 17.49
CA MET A 85 8.01 1.82 18.26
C MET A 85 8.71 2.58 19.38
N ILE A 86 8.33 3.84 19.55
CA ILE A 86 8.76 4.71 20.64
C ILE A 86 7.51 5.11 21.41
N SER A 87 7.43 4.74 22.69
CA SER A 87 6.34 5.17 23.57
C SER A 87 6.49 6.64 23.93
N LEU A 88 5.39 7.36 23.91
CA LEU A 88 5.32 8.80 24.19
C LEU A 88 4.18 9.06 25.18
N ASP A 89 4.35 10.09 26.01
CA ASP A 89 3.27 10.60 26.86
C ASP A 89 2.39 11.56 26.05
N ARG A 90 1.09 11.27 26.02
CA ARG A 90 0.11 12.03 25.23
C ARG A 90 0.06 13.50 25.65
N ASN A 91 -0.02 13.74 26.95
CA ASN A 91 -0.19 15.09 27.50
C ASN A 91 1.01 15.98 27.15
N THR A 92 2.21 15.43 27.24
CA THR A 92 3.45 16.12 26.88
C THR A 92 3.46 16.51 25.41
N VAL A 93 3.09 15.60 24.51
CA VAL A 93 3.06 15.85 23.06
C VAL A 93 1.98 16.88 22.71
N GLU A 94 0.74 16.67 23.14
CA GLU A 94 -0.37 17.57 22.80
C GLU A 94 -0.17 18.97 23.39
N LYS A 95 0.36 19.09 24.61
CA LYS A 95 0.71 20.39 25.21
C LYS A 95 1.78 21.11 24.38
N ARG A 96 2.77 20.38 23.86
CA ARG A 96 3.83 20.96 23.03
C ARG A 96 3.33 21.38 21.65
N LEU A 97 2.35 20.68 21.10
CA LEU A 97 1.79 20.93 19.76
C LEU A 97 0.56 21.85 19.77
N GLY A 98 0.08 22.26 20.95
CA GLY A 98 -1.03 23.19 21.10
C GLY A 98 -2.42 22.55 20.97
N GLY A 99 -2.53 21.23 21.04
CA GLY A 99 -3.81 20.53 20.94
C GLY A 99 -3.70 19.05 20.61
N SER A 100 -4.87 18.40 20.51
CA SER A 100 -4.98 17.01 20.06
C SER A 100 -4.71 16.88 18.56
N LEU A 101 -4.23 15.71 18.14
CA LEU A 101 -3.90 15.40 16.76
C LEU A 101 -4.93 14.45 16.15
N ASP A 102 -5.10 14.50 14.83
CA ASP A 102 -5.92 13.53 14.10
C ASP A 102 -5.14 12.24 13.81
N LEU A 103 -4.93 11.43 14.84
CA LEU A 103 -4.16 10.19 14.78
C LEU A 103 -5.04 8.95 14.94
N PRO A 104 -4.67 7.83 14.29
CA PRO A 104 -5.38 6.57 14.48
C PRO A 104 -5.13 6.02 15.88
N LYS A 105 -5.99 5.10 16.33
CA LYS A 105 -5.69 4.30 17.52
C LYS A 105 -4.76 3.16 17.14
N TYR A 106 -3.75 2.91 17.95
CA TYR A 106 -2.81 1.82 17.71
C TYR A 106 -3.50 0.45 17.71
N GLU A 107 -4.54 0.27 18.52
CA GLU A 107 -5.36 -0.94 18.52
C GLU A 107 -6.13 -1.16 17.20
N ASP A 108 -6.55 -0.08 16.55
CA ASP A 108 -7.20 -0.14 15.24
C ASP A 108 -6.19 -0.50 14.15
N LEU A 109 -5.00 0.11 14.18
CA LEU A 109 -3.90 -0.24 13.29
C LEU A 109 -3.51 -1.72 13.43
N LYS A 110 -3.32 -2.22 14.66
CA LYS A 110 -2.99 -3.62 14.92
C LYS A 110 -4.03 -4.58 14.34
N ALA A 111 -5.30 -4.23 14.48
CA ALA A 111 -6.42 -5.07 14.02
C ALA A 111 -6.75 -4.91 12.54
N GLY A 112 -6.07 -4.04 11.79
CA GLY A 112 -6.37 -3.80 10.37
C GLY A 112 -7.64 -2.96 10.13
N ARG A 113 -8.08 -2.18 11.13
CA ARG A 113 -9.19 -1.21 11.01
C ARG A 113 -8.63 0.14 10.57
N LEU A 114 -8.38 0.28 9.28
CA LEU A 114 -7.54 1.36 8.75
C LEU A 114 -8.35 2.50 8.16
N ARG A 115 -7.87 3.73 8.35
CA ARG A 115 -8.25 4.86 7.50
C ARG A 115 -7.33 4.87 6.28
N ALA A 116 -7.82 5.34 5.14
CA ALA A 116 -7.02 5.35 3.92
C ALA A 116 -5.73 6.17 4.05
N ASP A 117 -5.75 7.25 4.83
CA ASP A 117 -4.60 8.15 5.02
C ASP A 117 -3.47 7.52 5.85
N ASP A 118 -3.79 6.50 6.67
CA ASP A 118 -2.82 5.76 7.47
C ASP A 118 -2.06 4.71 6.63
N VAL A 119 -2.46 4.50 5.37
CA VAL A 119 -1.95 3.48 4.46
C VAL A 119 -1.15 4.11 3.31
N GLY A 120 0.03 3.56 3.07
CA GLY A 120 0.94 3.92 2.00
C GLY A 120 0.67 3.15 0.70
N SER A 121 1.73 2.95 -0.08
CA SER A 121 1.64 2.17 -1.31
C SER A 121 1.27 0.71 -1.03
N CYS A 122 0.37 0.15 -1.85
CA CYS A 122 0.10 -1.28 -1.87
C CYS A 122 0.78 -1.92 -3.08
N ARG A 123 1.54 -2.99 -2.83
CA ARG A 123 2.23 -3.76 -3.87
C ARG A 123 1.68 -5.17 -3.91
N LYS A 124 1.47 -5.71 -5.11
CA LYS A 124 1.04 -7.09 -5.27
C LYS A 124 2.15 -8.00 -4.73
N VAL A 125 1.77 -8.99 -3.93
CA VAL A 125 2.66 -10.03 -3.42
C VAL A 125 2.48 -11.23 -4.34
N THR A 126 3.51 -11.48 -5.15
CA THR A 126 3.62 -12.66 -6.01
C THR A 126 4.07 -13.88 -5.24
#